data_AF-A0A8H3XD40-F1
#
_entry.id   AF-A0A8H3XD40-F1
#
_cell.length_a   1.000
_cell.length_b   1.000
_cell.length_c   1.000
_cell.angle_alpha   90.00
_cell.angle_beta   90.00
_cell.angle_gamma   90.00
#
_symmetry.space_group_name_H-M   'P 1'
#
loop_
_entity.id
_entity.type
_entity.pdbx_description
1 polymer ?
#
loop_
_entity_poly.entity_id
_entity_poly.type
_entity_poly.pdbx_seq_one_letter_code
_entity_poly.pdbx_strand_id
1 'polypeptide(L)'
;MSTFGSIFRVTTYGESHGKSVGCIVDGCPPGLPLVEADIQIQLSRRRPGQSNLTTPRDEKDLVAIQSGTEFGITLGTPIGLMVRNQDQRPHDYSETDLYPRPSHADWTYLQKYGVKASSGGGRASARETIGRVAAGAIAEKYLKLAHGIEFVAFVSSVSSVVMPFIHMEDDRLFPQDFWELLSTIKREDIDKDPVRCPNKEVSERMRERILEAKAANDSVGGTVTCVIRNVPSGIGTKTNYSGGIQGGISNGENIYFRVAFKPPATISQAQNTATYDGVDGVLAARGRHDPCVVPRAVPIVESMAALVIMDALLIQQSRKTAASLLPPISNMPPTMNAMFSHSTEEVKAETST
;
A
#
# COMPACT_ATOMS: atom_id res chain seq x y z
N MET A 1 12.43 7.96 11.17
CA MET A 1 11.11 8.46 11.61
C MET A 1 10.12 7.30 11.51
N SER A 2 9.38 7.01 12.57
CA SER A 2 8.47 5.86 12.69
C SER A 2 6.99 6.19 12.48
N THR A 3 6.66 7.48 12.37
CA THR A 3 5.29 8.00 12.22
C THR A 3 5.03 8.48 10.79
N PHE A 4 3.84 8.16 10.27
CA PHE A 4 3.30 8.61 8.99
C PHE A 4 1.96 9.33 9.23
N GLY A 5 1.62 10.33 8.42
CA GLY A 5 0.36 11.09 8.49
C GLY A 5 0.39 12.30 9.43
N SER A 6 -0.63 13.16 9.32
CA SER A 6 -0.76 14.42 10.06
C SER A 6 -1.90 14.39 11.08
N ILE A 7 -3.12 14.01 10.65
CA ILE A 7 -4.29 13.80 11.50
C ILE A 7 -4.49 12.30 11.72
N PHE A 8 -4.58 11.50 10.65
CA PHE A 8 -4.60 10.04 10.74
C PHE A 8 -3.16 9.53 10.84
N ARG A 9 -2.65 9.42 12.06
CA ARG A 9 -1.24 9.18 12.33
C ARG A 9 -0.99 7.72 12.64
N VAL A 10 -0.06 7.11 11.91
CA VAL A 10 0.35 5.71 12.11
C VAL A 10 1.79 5.68 12.58
N THR A 11 2.02 5.20 13.80
CA THR A 11 3.37 4.98 14.35
C THR A 11 3.64 3.49 14.45
N THR A 12 4.56 2.97 13.64
CA THR A 12 4.90 1.54 13.66
C THR A 12 6.03 1.25 14.65
N TYR A 13 6.08 0.04 15.21
CA TYR A 13 7.15 -0.43 16.11
C TYR A 13 7.52 -1.89 15.85
N GLY A 14 8.68 -2.30 16.37
CA GLY A 14 9.18 -3.68 16.33
C GLY A 14 10.11 -4.00 15.17
N GLU A 15 10.90 -5.04 15.38
CA GLU A 15 11.89 -5.62 14.48
C GLU A 15 11.42 -7.00 14.00
N SER A 16 11.96 -7.44 12.86
CA SER A 16 11.60 -8.73 12.25
C SER A 16 11.75 -9.95 13.18
N HIS A 17 12.74 -9.96 14.07
CA HIS A 17 12.97 -11.05 15.03
C HIS A 17 12.77 -10.61 16.49
N GLY A 18 12.17 -9.43 16.71
CA GLY A 18 11.73 -9.01 18.04
C GLY A 18 10.49 -9.78 18.49
N LYS A 19 10.05 -9.60 19.74
CA LYS A 19 8.88 -10.30 20.31
C LYS A 19 7.58 -10.09 19.50
N SER A 20 7.42 -8.91 18.93
CA SER A 20 6.25 -8.52 18.16
C SER A 20 6.58 -7.36 17.22
N VAL A 21 5.74 -7.19 16.20
CA VAL A 21 5.61 -5.95 15.44
C VAL A 21 4.22 -5.39 15.63
N GLY A 22 4.04 -4.10 15.39
CA GLY A 22 2.75 -3.47 15.57
C GLY A 22 2.73 -2.01 15.18
N CYS A 23 1.62 -1.35 15.50
CA CYS A 23 1.48 0.08 15.32
C CYS A 23 0.48 0.69 16.30
N ILE A 24 0.55 2.01 16.42
CA ILE A 24 -0.47 2.84 17.05
C ILE A 24 -1.09 3.69 15.94
N VAL A 25 -2.41 3.64 15.83
CA VAL A 25 -3.20 4.49 14.94
C VAL A 25 -3.90 5.55 15.78
N ASP A 26 -3.52 6.80 15.58
CA ASP A 26 -4.08 7.97 16.24
C ASP A 26 -4.88 8.82 15.24
N GLY A 27 -5.91 9.51 15.72
CA GLY A 27 -6.85 10.29 14.89
C GLY A 27 -7.86 9.47 14.08
N CYS A 28 -8.07 8.19 14.42
CA CYS A 28 -9.18 7.42 13.87
C CYS A 28 -10.52 7.95 14.45
N PRO A 29 -11.53 8.27 13.62
CA PRO A 29 -12.81 8.75 14.13
C PRO A 29 -13.50 7.75 15.08
N PRO A 30 -14.24 8.23 16.10
CA PRO A 30 -15.04 7.37 16.96
C PRO A 30 -16.25 6.78 16.20
N GLY A 31 -16.78 5.66 16.70
CA GLY A 31 -18.02 5.05 16.20
C GLY A 31 -17.85 4.14 14.96
N LEU A 32 -16.62 3.90 14.50
CA LEU A 32 -16.36 2.92 13.44
C LEU A 32 -16.47 1.51 14.03
N PRO A 33 -17.35 0.62 13.51
CA PRO A 33 -17.34 -0.78 13.90
C PRO A 33 -16.00 -1.41 13.53
N LEU A 34 -15.27 -1.97 14.49
CA LEU A 34 -13.92 -2.51 14.28
C LEU A 34 -13.63 -3.68 15.23
N VAL A 35 -13.29 -4.82 14.63
CA VAL A 35 -12.79 -6.02 15.30
C VAL A 35 -11.55 -6.55 14.58
N GLU A 36 -10.78 -7.43 15.21
CA GLU A 36 -9.57 -8.03 14.64
C GLU A 36 -9.82 -8.68 13.28
N ALA A 37 -10.99 -9.32 13.10
CA ALA A 37 -11.37 -9.98 11.86
C ALA A 37 -11.38 -9.03 10.64
N ASP A 38 -11.73 -7.76 10.84
CA ASP A 38 -11.72 -6.75 9.77
C ASP A 38 -10.30 -6.49 9.26
N ILE A 39 -9.35 -6.40 10.19
CA ILE A 39 -7.94 -6.12 9.91
C ILE A 39 -7.25 -7.38 9.35
N GLN A 40 -7.65 -8.55 9.85
CA GLN A 40 -7.07 -9.84 9.48
C GLN A 40 -7.25 -10.16 8.00
N ILE A 41 -8.27 -9.62 7.33
CA ILE A 41 -8.46 -9.78 5.87
C ILE A 41 -7.21 -9.28 5.12
N GLN A 42 -6.80 -8.03 5.37
CA GLN A 42 -5.66 -7.43 4.69
C GLN A 42 -4.32 -8.03 5.14
N LEU A 43 -4.16 -8.32 6.43
CA LEU A 43 -2.96 -9.01 6.91
C LEU A 43 -2.81 -10.40 6.30
N SER A 44 -3.92 -11.14 6.16
CA SER A 44 -3.90 -12.45 5.52
C SER A 44 -3.45 -12.34 4.07
N ARG A 45 -3.95 -11.35 3.30
CA ARG A 45 -3.48 -11.07 1.93
C ARG A 45 -1.99 -10.75 1.85
N ARG A 46 -1.36 -10.23 2.89
CA ARG A 46 0.07 -9.87 2.91
C ARG A 46 1.01 -11.05 3.22
N ARG A 47 0.47 -12.13 3.82
CA ARG A 47 1.26 -13.23 4.37
C ARG A 47 2.18 -13.88 3.32
N PRO A 48 3.41 -14.29 3.70
CA PRO A 48 4.20 -15.21 2.89
C PRO A 48 3.52 -16.60 2.81
N GLY A 49 4.01 -17.47 1.92
CA GLY A 49 3.63 -18.89 1.92
C GLY A 49 2.26 -19.21 1.33
N GLN A 50 1.57 -18.24 0.71
CA GLN A 50 0.25 -18.47 0.09
C GLN A 50 0.32 -19.31 -1.18
N SER A 51 1.51 -19.41 -1.80
CA SER A 51 1.73 -20.21 -3.00
C SER A 51 3.19 -20.62 -3.12
N ASN A 52 3.46 -21.57 -4.03
CA ASN A 52 4.81 -22.03 -4.39
C ASN A 52 5.70 -20.92 -4.98
N LEU A 53 5.14 -19.73 -5.27
CA LEU A 53 5.86 -18.55 -5.78
C LEU A 53 6.51 -17.73 -4.67
N THR A 54 6.13 -17.97 -3.42
CA THR A 54 6.63 -17.24 -2.25
C THR A 54 7.46 -18.14 -1.34
N THR A 55 8.18 -17.54 -0.39
CA THR A 55 8.90 -18.23 0.67
C THR A 55 7.92 -19.10 1.48
N PRO A 56 8.28 -20.34 1.85
CA PRO A 56 7.38 -21.26 2.55
C PRO A 56 7.25 -20.97 4.06
N ARG A 57 7.50 -19.73 4.50
CA ARG A 57 7.27 -19.33 5.89
C ARG A 57 5.77 -19.23 6.13
N ASP A 58 5.29 -19.90 7.17
CA ASP A 58 3.88 -19.87 7.56
C ASP A 58 3.69 -19.05 8.85
N GLU A 59 3.79 -17.73 8.70
CA GLU A 59 3.48 -16.81 9.80
C GLU A 59 2.01 -16.41 9.71
N LYS A 60 1.22 -16.74 10.75
CA LYS A 60 -0.24 -16.49 10.76
C LYS A 60 -0.61 -15.01 10.81
N ASP A 61 0.32 -14.17 11.25
CA ASP A 61 0.14 -12.71 11.38
C ASP A 61 -1.17 -12.35 12.08
N LEU A 62 -1.44 -12.99 13.21
CA LEU A 62 -2.64 -12.74 14.01
C LEU A 62 -2.52 -11.38 14.70
N VAL A 63 -3.42 -10.47 14.37
CA VAL A 63 -3.53 -9.16 15.01
C VAL A 63 -4.37 -9.25 16.27
N ALA A 64 -3.94 -8.49 17.28
CA ALA A 64 -4.71 -8.21 18.48
C ALA A 64 -4.87 -6.70 18.61
N ILE A 65 -6.11 -6.24 18.80
CA ILE A 65 -6.39 -4.86 19.22
C ILE A 65 -6.11 -4.78 20.72
N GLN A 66 -5.33 -3.78 21.14
CA GLN A 66 -4.89 -3.61 22.52
C GLN A 66 -5.58 -2.42 23.21
N SER A 67 -6.05 -1.44 22.43
CA SER A 67 -6.70 -0.23 22.92
C SER A 67 -7.51 0.43 21.81
N GLY A 68 -8.27 1.47 22.14
CA GLY A 68 -8.94 2.34 21.16
C GLY A 68 -10.27 1.83 20.65
N THR A 69 -10.70 0.64 21.10
CA THR A 69 -12.03 0.10 20.85
C THR A 69 -12.69 -0.39 22.13
N GLU A 70 -14.02 -0.34 22.17
CA GLU A 70 -14.86 -0.96 23.20
C GLU A 70 -16.15 -1.46 22.53
N PHE A 71 -16.70 -2.60 22.94
CA PHE A 71 -17.89 -3.21 22.31
C PHE A 71 -17.84 -3.32 20.77
N GLY A 72 -16.65 -3.48 20.20
CA GLY A 72 -16.46 -3.59 18.75
C GLY A 72 -16.62 -2.27 17.99
N ILE A 73 -16.52 -1.11 18.64
CA ILE A 73 -16.52 0.21 18.02
C ILE A 73 -15.27 1.01 18.42
N THR A 74 -14.79 1.90 17.56
CA THR A 74 -13.69 2.81 17.88
C THR A 74 -14.13 3.91 18.85
N LEU A 75 -13.26 4.30 19.78
CA LEU A 75 -13.53 5.32 20.79
C LEU A 75 -13.04 6.73 20.40
N GLY A 76 -12.32 6.86 19.27
CA GLY A 76 -11.65 8.11 18.89
C GLY A 76 -10.28 8.30 19.56
N THR A 77 -9.94 7.46 20.54
CA THR A 77 -8.61 7.41 21.18
C THR A 77 -7.64 6.52 20.39
N PRO A 78 -6.32 6.58 20.66
CA PRO A 78 -5.33 5.77 19.94
C PRO A 78 -5.61 4.26 19.97
N ILE A 79 -5.58 3.65 18.79
CA ILE A 79 -5.76 2.21 18.59
C ILE A 79 -4.40 1.53 18.55
N GLY A 80 -4.10 0.72 19.57
CA GLY A 80 -2.89 -0.10 19.63
C GLY A 80 -3.11 -1.44 18.93
N LEU A 81 -2.22 -1.80 18.01
CA LEU A 81 -2.26 -3.05 17.26
C LEU A 81 -0.97 -3.83 17.46
N MET A 82 -1.09 -5.11 17.82
CA MET A 82 0.06 -6.00 18.04
C MET A 82 -0.06 -7.28 17.22
N VAL A 83 1.04 -7.70 16.59
CA VAL A 83 1.21 -9.00 15.95
C VAL A 83 2.46 -9.67 16.53
N ARG A 84 2.29 -10.84 17.14
CA ARG A 84 3.42 -11.61 17.71
C ARG A 84 4.20 -12.32 16.61
N ASN A 85 5.53 -12.33 16.73
CA ASN A 85 6.39 -13.13 15.86
C ASN A 85 6.46 -14.56 16.41
N GLN A 86 6.13 -15.58 15.61
CA GLN A 86 6.03 -16.98 16.04
C GLN A 86 7.21 -17.86 15.59
N ASP A 87 7.83 -17.57 14.44
CA ASP A 87 8.93 -18.36 13.86
C ASP A 87 10.28 -17.66 14.04
N GLN A 88 10.65 -17.37 15.29
CA GLN A 88 11.98 -16.84 15.59
C GLN A 88 12.97 -18.00 15.65
N ARG A 89 13.85 -18.10 14.64
CA ARG A 89 15.01 -18.99 14.67
C ARG A 89 16.28 -18.15 14.86
N PRO A 90 16.84 -18.09 16.07
CA PRO A 90 17.97 -17.20 16.38
C PRO A 90 19.24 -17.50 15.57
N HIS A 91 19.41 -18.73 15.09
CA HIS A 91 20.67 -19.22 14.51
C HIS A 91 20.74 -19.18 12.97
N ASP A 92 19.69 -18.75 12.26
CA ASP A 92 19.67 -18.79 10.79
C ASP A 92 20.57 -17.73 10.12
N TYR A 93 21.19 -16.81 10.87
CA TYR A 93 21.89 -15.62 10.32
C TYR A 93 23.33 -15.41 10.79
N SER A 94 23.92 -16.33 11.56
CA SER A 94 25.25 -16.14 12.20
C SER A 94 26.40 -15.89 11.21
N GLU A 95 26.34 -16.45 10.00
CA GLU A 95 27.38 -16.28 8.97
C GLU A 95 27.26 -14.94 8.21
N THR A 96 26.06 -14.33 8.20
CA THR A 96 25.79 -13.10 7.44
C THR A 96 26.10 -11.80 8.21
N ASP A 97 26.39 -11.88 9.51
CA ASP A 97 26.50 -10.68 10.36
C ASP A 97 27.79 -9.87 10.11
N LEU A 98 28.80 -10.52 9.54
CA LEU A 98 30.12 -9.93 9.20
C LEU A 98 30.10 -9.06 7.94
N TYR A 99 29.10 -9.22 7.08
CA TYR A 99 29.01 -8.52 5.80
C TYR A 99 27.72 -7.68 5.74
N PRO A 100 27.76 -6.45 5.21
CA PRO A 100 26.57 -5.78 4.72
C PRO A 100 26.07 -6.55 3.49
N ARG A 101 24.79 -6.92 3.48
CA ARG A 101 24.20 -7.60 2.32
C ARG A 101 24.04 -6.59 1.19
N PRO A 102 24.47 -6.93 -0.04
CA PRO A 102 24.29 -6.05 -1.19
C PRO A 102 22.83 -5.59 -1.33
N SER A 103 22.63 -4.30 -1.61
CA SER A 103 21.31 -3.69 -1.80
C SER A 103 20.37 -3.73 -0.56
N HIS A 104 20.86 -4.12 0.62
CA HIS A 104 20.17 -3.95 1.91
C HIS A 104 20.61 -2.65 2.61
N ALA A 105 19.90 -2.33 3.70
CA ALA A 105 20.19 -1.17 4.52
C ALA A 105 21.31 -1.41 5.55
N ASP A 106 21.96 -2.57 5.58
CA ASP A 106 22.84 -2.97 6.68
C ASP A 106 23.97 -1.97 6.96
N TRP A 107 24.69 -1.56 5.90
CA TRP A 107 25.75 -0.56 5.98
C TRP A 107 25.24 0.82 6.39
N THR A 108 24.20 1.31 5.72
CA THR A 108 23.67 2.65 5.96
C THR A 108 23.01 2.77 7.34
N TYR A 109 22.42 1.70 7.85
CA TYR A 109 21.91 1.65 9.23
C TYR A 109 23.05 1.79 10.23
N LEU A 110 24.12 1.00 10.06
CA LEU A 110 25.26 1.02 10.97
C LEU A 110 25.95 2.39 10.94
N GLN A 111 26.19 2.95 9.75
CA GLN A 111 26.79 4.27 9.60
C GLN A 111 25.96 5.39 10.24
N LYS A 112 24.63 5.32 10.10
CA LYS A 112 23.74 6.35 10.63
C LYS A 112 23.59 6.29 12.15
N TYR A 113 23.54 5.08 12.72
CA TYR A 113 23.12 4.88 14.12
C TYR A 113 24.22 4.33 15.02
N GLY A 114 25.35 3.89 14.48
CA GLY A 114 26.43 3.23 15.24
C GLY A 114 26.10 1.82 15.75
N VAL A 115 24.86 1.37 15.55
CA VAL A 115 24.37 0.05 15.98
C VAL A 115 23.39 -0.52 14.96
N LYS A 116 23.40 -1.84 14.79
CA LYS A 116 22.45 -2.60 13.96
C LYS A 116 21.91 -3.80 14.72
N ALA A 117 20.71 -4.25 14.33
CA ALA A 117 20.21 -5.55 14.76
C ALA A 117 21.00 -6.66 14.05
N SER A 118 21.59 -7.58 14.81
CA SER A 118 22.31 -8.74 14.28
C SER A 118 21.36 -9.84 13.77
N SER A 119 20.13 -9.87 14.27
CA SER A 119 19.11 -10.86 13.90
C SER A 119 18.44 -10.54 12.54
N GLY A 120 19.21 -10.45 11.46
CA GLY A 120 18.70 -10.23 10.10
C GLY A 120 18.36 -8.77 9.76
N GLY A 121 17.24 -8.52 9.08
CA GLY A 121 16.88 -7.18 8.54
C GLY A 121 16.47 -6.12 9.56
N GLY A 122 16.38 -6.48 10.84
CA GLY A 122 15.99 -5.56 11.92
C GLY A 122 14.71 -4.79 11.60
N ARG A 123 14.79 -3.46 11.74
CA ARG A 123 13.73 -2.49 11.46
C ARG A 123 13.53 -2.18 9.96
N ALA A 124 14.54 -2.40 9.13
CA ALA A 124 14.46 -2.22 7.67
C ALA A 124 13.77 -3.39 6.96
N SER A 125 13.42 -4.44 7.69
CA SER A 125 12.72 -5.61 7.16
C SER A 125 11.31 -5.29 6.69
N ALA A 126 10.87 -5.96 5.63
CA ALA A 126 9.48 -5.95 5.17
C ALA A 126 8.47 -6.41 6.24
N ARG A 127 8.90 -6.99 7.37
CA ARG A 127 8.02 -7.27 8.52
C ARG A 127 7.34 -6.00 9.07
N GLU A 128 8.00 -4.84 8.98
CA GLU A 128 7.43 -3.55 9.41
C GLU A 128 6.12 -3.22 8.68
N THR A 129 5.95 -3.71 7.45
CA THR A 129 4.75 -3.47 6.65
C THR A 129 3.48 -4.05 7.27
N ILE A 130 3.58 -4.96 8.25
CA ILE A 130 2.42 -5.43 9.02
C ILE A 130 1.71 -4.27 9.71
N GLY A 131 2.46 -3.37 10.36
CA GLY A 131 1.86 -2.22 11.02
C GLY A 131 1.15 -1.29 10.02
N ARG A 132 1.72 -1.15 8.81
CA ARG A 132 1.14 -0.34 7.72
C ARG A 132 -0.12 -0.97 7.16
N VAL A 133 -0.11 -2.28 6.90
CA VAL A 133 -1.26 -3.01 6.38
C VAL A 133 -2.39 -3.06 7.40
N ALA A 134 -2.06 -3.27 8.68
CA ALA A 134 -3.06 -3.29 9.73
C ALA A 134 -3.74 -1.92 9.90
N ALA A 135 -2.97 -0.83 9.91
CA ALA A 135 -3.51 0.52 9.95
C ALA A 135 -4.28 0.89 8.67
N GLY A 136 -3.77 0.47 7.50
CA GLY A 136 -4.43 0.67 6.21
C GLY A 136 -5.79 0.00 6.14
N ALA A 137 -5.97 -1.18 6.76
CA ALA A 137 -7.26 -1.85 6.85
C ALA A 137 -8.31 -1.04 7.62
N ILE A 138 -7.90 -0.35 8.71
CA ILE A 138 -8.77 0.55 9.47
C ILE A 138 -9.18 1.75 8.59
N ALA A 139 -8.21 2.38 7.95
CA ALA A 139 -8.45 3.51 7.04
C ALA A 139 -9.38 3.12 5.89
N GLU A 140 -9.10 1.99 5.21
CA GLU A 140 -9.92 1.48 4.12
C GLU A 140 -11.36 1.19 4.57
N LYS A 141 -11.55 0.56 5.73
CA LYS A 141 -12.88 0.27 6.27
C LYS A 141 -13.68 1.55 6.49
N TYR A 142 -13.08 2.58 7.09
CA TYR A 142 -13.73 3.87 7.26
C TYR A 142 -14.09 4.51 5.92
N LEU A 143 -13.13 4.60 5.00
CA LEU A 143 -13.30 5.23 3.69
C LEU A 143 -14.39 4.54 2.85
N LYS A 144 -14.46 3.22 2.91
CA LYS A 144 -15.52 2.44 2.24
C LYS A 144 -16.90 2.72 2.85
N LEU A 145 -17.03 2.70 4.18
CA LEU A 145 -18.32 2.90 4.85
C LEU A 145 -18.83 4.35 4.72
N ALA A 146 -17.94 5.34 4.86
CA ALA A 146 -18.32 6.74 4.88
C ALA A 146 -18.47 7.35 3.47
N HIS A 147 -17.71 6.85 2.48
CA HIS A 147 -17.61 7.49 1.17
C HIS A 147 -17.73 6.52 -0.02
N GLY A 148 -17.83 5.21 0.22
CA GLY A 148 -17.84 4.22 -0.87
C GLY A 148 -16.51 4.16 -1.64
N ILE A 149 -15.41 4.67 -1.07
CA ILE A 149 -14.10 4.66 -1.72
C ILE A 149 -13.57 3.22 -1.77
N GLU A 150 -13.05 2.84 -2.93
CA GLU A 150 -12.51 1.51 -3.18
C GLU A 150 -11.06 1.58 -3.63
N PHE A 151 -10.24 0.63 -3.17
CA PHE A 151 -8.84 0.49 -3.52
C PHE A 151 -8.63 -0.88 -4.16
N VAL A 152 -8.10 -0.90 -5.38
CA VAL A 152 -7.74 -2.14 -6.06
C VAL A 152 -6.35 -2.00 -6.63
N ALA A 153 -5.42 -2.86 -6.21
CA ALA A 153 -4.10 -2.94 -6.82
C ALA A 153 -3.85 -4.32 -7.41
N PHE A 154 -2.99 -4.37 -8.42
CA PHE A 154 -2.65 -5.59 -9.14
C PHE A 154 -1.25 -5.50 -9.74
N VAL A 155 -0.66 -6.66 -10.03
CA VAL A 155 0.65 -6.76 -10.66
C VAL A 155 0.52 -6.49 -12.16
N SER A 156 1.25 -5.48 -12.64
CA SER A 156 1.25 -5.04 -14.04
C SER A 156 2.53 -5.38 -14.79
N SER A 157 3.62 -5.70 -14.08
CA SER A 157 4.81 -6.30 -14.69
C SER A 157 5.58 -7.20 -13.71
N VAL A 158 6.29 -8.20 -14.25
CA VAL A 158 7.35 -8.93 -13.56
C VAL A 158 8.54 -9.05 -14.52
N SER A 159 9.69 -8.48 -14.15
CA SER A 159 10.84 -8.37 -15.06
C SER A 159 10.42 -7.76 -16.42
N SER A 160 10.78 -8.40 -17.54
CA SER A 160 10.41 -8.01 -18.90
C SER A 160 8.99 -8.43 -19.33
N VAL A 161 8.27 -9.20 -18.49
CA VAL A 161 6.88 -9.58 -18.78
C VAL A 161 5.96 -8.47 -18.28
N VAL A 162 5.42 -7.70 -19.22
CA VAL A 162 4.58 -6.52 -18.96
C VAL A 162 3.19 -6.78 -19.52
N MET A 163 2.17 -6.34 -18.79
CA MET A 163 0.82 -6.28 -19.35
C MET A 163 0.78 -5.33 -20.57
N PRO A 164 -0.08 -5.60 -21.57
CA PRO A 164 -0.21 -4.78 -22.76
C PRO A 164 -0.93 -3.46 -22.43
N PHE A 165 -0.24 -2.55 -21.75
CA PHE A 165 -0.75 -1.23 -21.38
C PHE A 165 -0.05 -0.10 -22.10
N ILE A 166 1.08 -0.40 -22.72
CA ILE A 166 1.98 0.57 -23.34
C ILE A 166 2.33 0.01 -24.71
N HIS A 167 1.63 0.47 -25.74
CA HIS A 167 2.13 0.31 -27.10
C HIS A 167 3.13 1.44 -27.32
N MET A 168 4.41 1.11 -27.51
CA MET A 168 5.45 2.11 -27.83
C MET A 168 5.25 2.77 -29.21
N GLU A 169 4.28 2.27 -29.99
CA GLU A 169 4.00 2.64 -31.37
C GLU A 169 2.74 3.53 -31.53
N ASP A 170 2.00 3.84 -30.46
CA ASP A 170 0.84 4.75 -30.48
C ASP A 170 1.16 6.03 -29.67
N ASP A 171 0.87 7.22 -30.23
CA ASP A 171 1.00 8.51 -29.54
C ASP A 171 0.05 8.61 -28.32
N ARG A 172 -0.93 7.71 -28.20
CA ARG A 172 -1.76 7.55 -27.00
C ARG A 172 -1.00 6.76 -25.93
N LEU A 173 -0.76 7.41 -24.80
CA LEU A 173 -0.10 6.82 -23.62
C LEU A 173 -0.81 5.56 -23.07
N PHE A 174 -2.15 5.47 -23.21
CA PHE A 174 -2.93 4.34 -22.69
C PHE A 174 -4.14 4.00 -23.59
N PRO A 175 -4.36 2.72 -23.92
CA PRO A 175 -5.50 2.27 -24.73
C PRO A 175 -6.84 2.27 -23.94
N GLN A 176 -7.98 2.14 -24.64
CA GLN A 176 -9.32 2.24 -24.02
C GLN A 176 -9.60 1.13 -23.01
N ASP A 177 -9.13 -0.08 -23.30
CA ASP A 177 -9.21 -1.26 -22.43
C ASP A 177 -8.45 -1.07 -21.11
N PHE A 178 -7.37 -0.26 -21.07
CA PHE A 178 -6.72 0.13 -19.82
C PHE A 178 -7.68 0.91 -18.92
N TRP A 179 -8.40 1.90 -19.47
CA TRP A 179 -9.34 2.71 -18.71
C TRP A 179 -10.56 1.91 -18.24
N GLU A 180 -11.05 1.00 -19.09
CA GLU A 180 -12.12 0.07 -18.75
C GLU A 180 -11.68 -0.89 -17.63
N LEU A 181 -10.47 -1.44 -17.72
CA LEU A 181 -9.89 -2.27 -16.67
C LEU A 181 -9.83 -1.52 -15.34
N LEU A 182 -9.27 -0.30 -15.33
CA LEU A 182 -9.20 0.51 -14.11
C LEU A 182 -10.58 0.82 -13.51
N SER A 183 -11.62 0.88 -14.33
CA SER A 183 -12.99 1.19 -13.87
C SER A 183 -13.72 -0.04 -13.34
N THR A 184 -13.41 -1.24 -13.85
CA THR A 184 -14.19 -2.46 -13.60
C THR A 184 -13.48 -3.49 -12.73
N ILE A 185 -12.14 -3.48 -12.64
CA ILE A 185 -11.38 -4.53 -11.95
C ILE A 185 -11.75 -4.63 -10.46
N LYS A 186 -11.95 -5.85 -9.96
CA LYS A 186 -12.31 -6.11 -8.58
C LYS A 186 -11.23 -6.87 -7.85
N ARG A 187 -11.10 -6.61 -6.55
CA ARG A 187 -10.10 -7.25 -5.69
C ARG A 187 -10.25 -8.78 -5.69
N GLU A 188 -11.50 -9.26 -5.68
CA GLU A 188 -11.81 -10.70 -5.64
C GLU A 188 -11.31 -11.42 -6.90
N ASP A 189 -11.25 -10.74 -8.04
CA ASP A 189 -10.73 -11.30 -9.29
C ASP A 189 -9.20 -11.34 -9.29
N ILE A 190 -8.57 -10.34 -8.68
CA ILE A 190 -7.11 -10.28 -8.52
C ILE A 190 -6.61 -11.34 -7.54
N ASP A 191 -7.28 -11.51 -6.39
CA ASP A 191 -6.80 -12.39 -5.32
C ASP A 191 -6.97 -13.88 -5.64
N LYS A 192 -7.75 -14.25 -6.68
CA LYS A 192 -7.84 -15.62 -7.22
C LYS A 192 -6.53 -16.08 -7.88
N ASP A 193 -5.76 -15.14 -8.39
CA ASP A 193 -4.51 -15.42 -9.09
C ASP A 193 -3.30 -15.25 -8.13
N PRO A 194 -2.42 -16.27 -7.99
CA PRO A 194 -1.23 -16.17 -7.14
C PRO A 194 -0.23 -15.08 -7.51
N VAL A 195 -0.16 -14.65 -8.77
CA VAL A 195 0.68 -13.53 -9.22
C VAL A 195 -0.02 -12.20 -8.95
N ARG A 196 -1.36 -12.21 -8.86
CA ARG A 196 -2.26 -11.05 -8.74
C ARG A 196 -2.24 -10.18 -9.99
N CYS A 197 -2.16 -10.82 -11.16
CA CYS A 197 -2.26 -10.16 -12.46
C CYS A 197 -3.66 -10.39 -13.06
N PRO A 198 -4.38 -9.35 -13.52
CA PRO A 198 -5.75 -9.49 -14.05
C PRO A 198 -5.79 -10.15 -15.43
N ASN A 199 -4.68 -10.20 -16.17
CA ASN A 199 -4.61 -10.87 -17.47
C ASN A 199 -4.01 -12.27 -17.29
N LYS A 200 -4.81 -13.30 -17.57
CA LYS A 200 -4.44 -14.71 -17.36
C LYS A 200 -3.21 -15.15 -18.16
N GLU A 201 -3.13 -14.79 -19.44
CA GLU A 201 -2.00 -15.18 -20.30
C GLU A 201 -0.70 -14.53 -19.83
N VAL A 202 -0.77 -13.24 -19.50
CA VAL A 202 0.37 -12.49 -18.95
C VAL A 202 0.74 -13.03 -17.56
N SER A 203 -0.24 -13.39 -16.73
CA SER A 203 -0.02 -13.99 -15.41
C SER A 203 0.77 -15.29 -15.49
N GLU A 204 0.45 -16.19 -16.42
CA GLU A 204 1.20 -17.45 -16.57
C GLU A 204 2.65 -17.19 -17.02
N ARG A 205 2.87 -16.25 -17.95
CA ARG A 205 4.24 -15.84 -18.35
C ARG A 205 5.01 -15.21 -17.19
N MET A 206 4.34 -14.40 -16.35
CA MET A 206 4.94 -13.85 -15.12
C MET A 206 5.28 -14.96 -14.13
N ARG A 207 4.38 -15.95 -13.95
CA ARG A 207 4.60 -17.12 -13.09
C ARG A 207 5.82 -17.90 -13.53
N GLU A 208 5.93 -18.23 -14.82
CA GLU A 208 7.08 -18.90 -15.40
C GLU A 208 8.37 -18.14 -15.11
N ARG A 209 8.39 -16.83 -15.36
CA ARG A 209 9.55 -15.97 -15.10
C ARG A 209 9.98 -15.97 -13.63
N ILE A 210 9.03 -16.00 -12.68
CA ILE A 210 9.30 -16.10 -11.24
C ILE A 210 9.90 -17.46 -10.90
N LEU A 211 9.37 -18.55 -11.48
CA LEU A 211 9.87 -19.90 -11.25
C LEU A 211 11.27 -20.10 -11.85
N GLU A 212 11.56 -19.52 -13.01
CA GLU A 212 12.90 -19.49 -13.60
C GLU A 212 13.91 -18.80 -12.69
N ALA A 213 13.57 -17.60 -12.16
CA ALA A 213 14.42 -16.91 -11.19
C ALA A 213 14.66 -17.77 -9.95
N LYS A 214 13.61 -18.39 -9.41
CA LYS A 214 13.71 -19.30 -8.26
C LYS A 214 14.63 -20.49 -8.54
N ALA A 215 14.50 -21.13 -9.70
CA ALA A 215 15.34 -22.25 -10.10
C ALA A 215 16.81 -21.84 -10.30
N ALA A 216 17.03 -20.62 -10.79
CA ALA A 216 18.35 -20.00 -10.92
C ALA A 216 18.92 -19.45 -9.60
N ASN A 217 18.25 -19.66 -8.45
CA ASN A 217 18.62 -19.08 -7.17
C ASN A 217 18.72 -17.55 -7.20
N ASP A 218 17.99 -16.89 -8.10
CA ASP A 218 17.94 -15.45 -8.33
C ASP A 218 16.56 -14.87 -7.95
N SER A 219 16.36 -13.58 -8.22
CA SER A 219 15.10 -12.90 -7.96
C SER A 219 14.73 -11.89 -9.06
N VAL A 220 13.46 -11.48 -9.09
CA VAL A 220 12.92 -10.50 -10.02
C VAL A 220 12.08 -9.44 -9.31
N GLY A 221 12.12 -8.24 -9.87
CA GLY A 221 11.25 -7.12 -9.52
C GLY A 221 10.04 -7.03 -10.46
N GLY A 222 9.34 -5.90 -10.41
CA GLY A 222 8.15 -5.67 -11.23
C GLY A 222 7.40 -4.43 -10.84
N THR A 223 6.17 -4.29 -11.33
CA THR A 223 5.33 -3.11 -11.12
C THR A 223 3.98 -3.51 -10.55
N VAL A 224 3.50 -2.75 -9.57
CA VAL A 224 2.12 -2.80 -9.08
C VAL A 224 1.39 -1.56 -9.57
N THR A 225 0.24 -1.74 -10.22
CA THR A 225 -0.69 -0.65 -10.54
C THR A 225 -1.78 -0.62 -9.47
N CYS A 226 -2.17 0.58 -9.04
CA CYS A 226 -3.27 0.79 -8.10
C CYS A 226 -4.27 1.78 -8.68
N VAL A 227 -5.55 1.51 -8.47
CA VAL A 227 -6.66 2.44 -8.74
C VAL A 227 -7.46 2.68 -7.47
N ILE A 228 -7.87 3.93 -7.28
CA ILE A 228 -8.74 4.39 -6.20
C ILE A 228 -9.98 5.00 -6.84
N ARG A 229 -11.15 4.45 -6.52
CA ARG A 229 -12.44 4.87 -7.08
C ARG A 229 -13.26 5.63 -6.05
N ASN A 230 -14.22 6.42 -6.56
CA ASN A 230 -15.19 7.17 -5.75
C ASN A 230 -14.53 8.18 -4.79
N VAL A 231 -13.38 8.74 -5.17
CA VAL A 231 -12.69 9.76 -4.34
C VAL A 231 -13.49 11.07 -4.40
N PRO A 232 -13.86 11.69 -3.25
CA PRO A 232 -14.75 12.84 -3.22
C PRO A 232 -14.13 14.12 -3.83
N SER A 233 -14.64 14.58 -4.97
CA SER A 233 -14.50 15.95 -5.51
C SER A 233 -14.95 16.00 -6.98
N GLY A 234 -15.47 17.13 -7.46
CA GLY A 234 -15.42 17.51 -8.88
C GLY A 234 -16.53 17.00 -9.79
N ILE A 235 -16.61 17.61 -10.98
CA ILE A 235 -17.50 17.25 -12.10
C ILE A 235 -16.84 16.23 -13.06
N GLY A 236 -15.65 15.73 -12.70
CA GLY A 236 -14.81 14.90 -13.56
C GLY A 236 -14.17 15.69 -14.70
N THR A 237 -13.54 14.95 -15.61
CA THR A 237 -12.88 15.46 -16.82
C THR A 237 -13.20 14.55 -18.00
N LYS A 238 -13.08 15.05 -19.23
CA LYS A 238 -13.34 14.21 -20.43
C LYS A 238 -12.34 13.05 -20.56
N THR A 239 -11.11 13.22 -20.09
CA THR A 239 -10.06 12.20 -20.09
C THR A 239 -9.24 12.28 -18.81
N ASN A 240 -8.77 11.13 -18.31
CA ASN A 240 -8.09 11.03 -17.02
C ASN A 240 -6.54 10.94 -17.13
N TYR A 241 -5.92 11.69 -18.03
CA TYR A 241 -4.44 11.66 -18.17
C TYR A 241 -3.70 12.25 -16.96
N SER A 242 -4.38 13.06 -16.15
CA SER A 242 -3.84 13.57 -14.88
C SER A 242 -3.90 12.55 -13.74
N GLY A 243 -4.47 11.36 -13.96
CA GLY A 243 -4.53 10.28 -12.96
C GLY A 243 -5.34 10.63 -11.72
N GLY A 244 -6.45 11.33 -11.91
CA GLY A 244 -7.37 11.75 -10.85
C GLY A 244 -6.90 12.92 -10.00
N ILE A 245 -5.72 13.48 -10.28
CA ILE A 245 -5.09 14.54 -9.46
C ILE A 245 -4.66 15.71 -10.34
N GLN A 246 -5.15 16.91 -10.05
CA GLN A 246 -4.79 18.15 -10.73
C GLN A 246 -4.41 19.21 -9.70
N GLY A 247 -3.22 19.81 -9.85
CA GLY A 247 -2.70 20.79 -8.88
C GLY A 247 -2.53 20.22 -7.46
N GLY A 248 -2.40 18.90 -7.31
CA GLY A 248 -2.34 18.23 -6.01
C GLY A 248 -3.70 17.98 -5.34
N ILE A 249 -4.80 18.18 -6.06
CA ILE A 249 -6.18 18.02 -5.56
C ILE A 249 -6.88 16.95 -6.41
N SER A 250 -7.69 16.10 -5.78
CA SER A 250 -8.53 15.15 -6.51
C SER A 250 -9.52 15.90 -7.43
N ASN A 251 -9.74 15.40 -8.65
CA ASN A 251 -10.63 16.05 -9.63
C ASN A 251 -11.95 15.31 -9.91
N GLY A 252 -12.14 14.15 -9.28
CA GLY A 252 -13.34 13.30 -9.40
C GLY A 252 -13.19 12.09 -10.30
N GLU A 253 -12.14 12.04 -11.11
CA GLU A 253 -11.78 10.82 -11.82
C GLU A 253 -11.14 9.80 -10.89
N ASN A 254 -11.06 8.55 -11.35
CA ASN A 254 -10.30 7.51 -10.66
C ASN A 254 -8.84 7.96 -10.47
N ILE A 255 -8.33 7.91 -9.23
CA ILE A 255 -6.90 8.11 -9.00
C ILE A 255 -6.19 6.82 -9.38
N TYR A 256 -5.15 6.88 -10.19
CA TYR A 256 -4.33 5.71 -10.49
C TYR A 256 -2.84 6.02 -10.50
N PHE A 257 -2.04 5.03 -10.12
CA PHE A 257 -0.58 5.16 -10.10
C PHE A 257 0.09 3.80 -10.24
N ARG A 258 1.39 3.83 -10.54
CA ARG A 258 2.23 2.64 -10.71
C ARG A 258 3.44 2.73 -9.79
N VAL A 259 3.77 1.63 -9.13
CA VAL A 259 4.89 1.52 -8.19
C VAL A 259 5.84 0.43 -8.67
N ALA A 260 7.07 0.82 -8.99
CA ALA A 260 8.12 -0.11 -9.36
C ALA A 260 8.82 -0.67 -8.11
N PHE A 261 9.01 -1.98 -8.10
CA PHE A 261 9.72 -2.72 -7.06
C PHE A 261 10.96 -3.35 -7.66
N LYS A 262 12.12 -3.08 -7.04
CA LYS A 262 13.36 -3.78 -7.37
C LYS A 262 13.27 -5.28 -7.02
N PRO A 263 14.12 -6.14 -7.61
CA PRO A 263 14.26 -7.52 -7.15
C PRO A 263 14.63 -7.62 -5.67
N PRO A 264 14.15 -8.66 -4.96
CA PRO A 264 14.63 -9.05 -3.63
C PRO A 264 16.16 -9.12 -3.56
N ALA A 265 16.76 -8.46 -2.56
CA ALA A 265 18.20 -8.30 -2.52
C ALA A 265 18.96 -9.52 -1.97
N THR A 266 18.33 -10.34 -1.12
CA THR A 266 18.93 -11.59 -0.67
C THR A 266 18.53 -12.72 -1.63
N ILE A 267 19.52 -13.33 -2.27
CA ILE A 267 19.40 -14.46 -3.19
C ILE A 267 20.39 -15.56 -2.78
N SER A 268 20.16 -16.80 -3.22
CA SER A 268 21.01 -17.95 -2.84
C SER A 268 22.25 -18.11 -3.72
N GLN A 269 22.66 -17.04 -4.40
CA GLN A 269 23.92 -16.93 -5.13
C GLN A 269 24.97 -16.22 -4.28
N ALA A 270 26.23 -16.59 -4.48
CA ALA A 270 27.35 -15.87 -3.89
C ALA A 270 27.43 -14.45 -4.46
N GLN A 271 27.49 -13.45 -3.60
CA GLN A 271 27.56 -12.05 -4.00
C GLN A 271 28.84 -11.40 -3.46
N ASN A 272 29.54 -10.69 -4.34
CA ASN A 272 30.69 -9.88 -3.92
C ASN A 272 30.20 -8.71 -3.06
N THR A 273 30.90 -8.50 -1.96
CA THR A 273 30.67 -7.40 -1.02
C THR A 273 32.00 -7.08 -0.32
N ALA A 274 31.98 -6.23 0.69
CA ALA A 274 33.10 -6.04 1.59
C ALA A 274 32.63 -6.22 3.02
N THR A 275 33.49 -6.64 3.91
CA THR A 275 33.29 -6.54 5.37
C THR A 275 33.06 -5.09 5.79
N TYR A 276 32.59 -4.86 7.02
CA TYR A 276 32.32 -3.50 7.52
C TYR A 276 33.58 -2.62 7.65
N ASP A 277 34.77 -3.21 7.70
CA ASP A 277 36.08 -2.55 7.68
C ASP A 277 36.65 -2.36 6.26
N GLY A 278 35.91 -2.77 5.22
CA GLY A 278 36.26 -2.51 3.82
C GLY A 278 37.15 -3.57 3.19
N VAL A 279 37.34 -4.72 3.82
CA VAL A 279 38.05 -5.87 3.23
C VAL A 279 37.09 -6.63 2.33
N ASP A 280 37.48 -6.84 1.06
CA ASP A 280 36.71 -7.59 0.08
C ASP A 280 36.30 -8.97 0.60
N GLY A 281 35.09 -9.38 0.27
CA GLY A 281 34.56 -10.68 0.66
C GLY A 281 33.39 -11.13 -0.18
N VAL A 282 32.95 -12.36 0.09
CA VAL A 282 31.85 -12.99 -0.64
C VAL A 282 30.82 -13.43 0.35
N LEU A 283 29.58 -12.96 0.15
CA LEU A 283 28.44 -13.37 0.93
C LEU A 283 27.68 -14.46 0.19
N ALA A 284 27.71 -15.69 0.71
CA ALA A 284 26.86 -16.78 0.26
C ALA A 284 25.71 -16.98 1.25
N ALA A 285 24.66 -16.15 1.12
CA ALA A 285 23.49 -16.26 2.00
C ALA A 285 22.78 -17.60 1.77
N ARG A 286 22.66 -18.38 2.84
CA ARG A 286 21.85 -19.62 2.85
C ARG A 286 20.45 -19.28 3.37
N GLY A 287 19.41 -19.77 2.70
CA GLY A 287 18.05 -19.59 3.19
C GLY A 287 16.99 -19.63 2.11
N ARG A 288 15.74 -19.46 2.55
CA ARG A 288 14.57 -19.42 1.68
C ARG A 288 14.16 -17.97 1.45
N HIS A 289 14.51 -17.43 0.30
CA HIS A 289 14.20 -16.06 -0.09
C HIS A 289 13.01 -16.03 -1.06
N ASP A 290 12.27 -14.94 -1.04
CA ASP A 290 11.23 -14.71 -2.05
C ASP A 290 11.91 -14.46 -3.40
N PRO A 291 11.58 -15.22 -4.47
CA PRO A 291 12.08 -14.92 -5.82
C PRO A 291 11.42 -13.67 -6.41
N CYS A 292 10.27 -13.26 -5.88
CA CYS A 292 9.55 -12.05 -6.29
C CYS A 292 8.64 -11.56 -5.15
N VAL A 293 8.75 -10.28 -4.79
CA VAL A 293 7.92 -9.68 -3.71
C VAL A 293 6.66 -8.98 -4.24
N VAL A 294 6.55 -8.81 -5.56
CA VAL A 294 5.53 -7.95 -6.19
C VAL A 294 4.08 -8.42 -5.89
N PRO A 295 3.74 -9.73 -5.95
CA PRO A 295 2.40 -10.20 -5.57
C PRO A 295 2.04 -9.86 -4.12
N ARG A 296 3.05 -9.91 -3.21
CA ARG A 296 2.87 -9.57 -1.79
C ARG A 296 2.84 -8.07 -1.54
N ALA A 297 3.27 -7.26 -2.50
CA ALA A 297 3.25 -5.80 -2.41
C ALA A 297 1.86 -5.21 -2.67
N VAL A 298 0.97 -5.92 -3.37
CA VAL A 298 -0.42 -5.49 -3.65
C VAL A 298 -1.15 -4.94 -2.41
N PRO A 299 -1.30 -5.70 -1.29
CA PRO A 299 -2.02 -5.21 -0.11
C PRO A 299 -1.26 -4.09 0.60
N ILE A 300 0.07 -4.02 0.45
CA ILE A 300 0.88 -2.94 1.00
C ILE A 300 0.61 -1.63 0.24
N VAL A 301 0.53 -1.69 -1.09
CA VAL A 301 0.21 -0.53 -1.95
C VAL A 301 -1.19 -0.01 -1.67
N GLU A 302 -2.19 -0.90 -1.62
CA GLU A 302 -3.58 -0.52 -1.25
C GLU A 302 -3.62 0.13 0.13
N SER A 303 -2.94 -0.47 1.12
CA SER A 303 -2.92 0.05 2.50
C SER A 303 -2.28 1.43 2.58
N MET A 304 -1.14 1.63 1.92
CA MET A 304 -0.46 2.93 1.92
C MET A 304 -1.30 4.00 1.19
N ALA A 305 -1.99 3.64 0.11
CA ALA A 305 -2.94 4.53 -0.55
C ALA A 305 -4.10 4.91 0.37
N ALA A 306 -4.70 3.93 1.07
CA ALA A 306 -5.77 4.18 2.03
C ALA A 306 -5.34 5.11 3.17
N LEU A 307 -4.12 4.95 3.69
CA LEU A 307 -3.58 5.85 4.72
C LEU A 307 -3.44 7.30 4.21
N VAL A 308 -2.96 7.50 2.98
CA VAL A 308 -2.84 8.83 2.37
C VAL A 308 -4.21 9.47 2.19
N ILE A 309 -5.16 8.74 1.60
CA ILE A 309 -6.51 9.24 1.33
C ILE A 309 -7.25 9.55 2.63
N MET A 310 -7.11 8.70 3.65
CA MET A 310 -7.73 8.93 4.95
C MET A 310 -7.20 10.21 5.63
N ASP A 311 -5.88 10.40 5.64
CA ASP A 311 -5.29 11.61 6.21
C ASP A 311 -5.73 12.87 5.46
N ALA A 312 -5.67 12.85 4.12
CA ALA A 312 -6.10 13.96 3.28
C ALA A 312 -7.59 14.29 3.46
N LEU A 313 -8.45 13.27 3.57
CA LEU A 313 -9.88 13.42 3.82
C LEU A 313 -10.12 14.12 5.16
N LEU A 314 -9.49 13.64 6.25
CA LEU A 314 -9.67 14.24 7.58
C LEU A 314 -9.15 15.67 7.64
N ILE A 315 -8.05 15.98 6.95
CA ILE A 315 -7.55 17.35 6.80
C ILE A 315 -8.58 18.23 6.06
N GLN A 316 -9.22 17.70 5.01
CA GLN A 316 -10.22 18.48 4.29
C GLN A 316 -11.51 18.65 5.10
N GLN A 317 -11.92 17.64 5.86
CA GLN A 317 -13.09 17.74 6.72
C GLN A 317 -12.88 18.74 7.85
N SER A 318 -11.69 18.80 8.45
CA SER A 318 -11.40 19.82 9.47
C SER A 318 -11.52 21.23 8.91
N ARG A 319 -11.06 21.49 7.68
CA ARG A 319 -11.24 22.77 6.99
C ARG A 319 -12.72 23.07 6.72
N LYS A 320 -13.48 22.08 6.23
CA LYS A 320 -14.91 22.24 5.95
C LYS A 320 -15.70 22.56 7.21
N THR A 321 -15.48 21.81 8.29
CA THR A 321 -16.13 22.04 9.58
C THR A 321 -15.77 23.42 10.14
N ALA A 322 -14.49 23.79 10.15
CA ALA A 322 -14.07 25.12 10.61
C ALA A 322 -14.71 26.26 9.79
N ALA A 323 -14.74 26.12 8.46
CA ALA A 323 -15.37 27.10 7.57
C ALA A 323 -16.89 27.20 7.77
N SER A 324 -17.59 26.10 8.05
CA SER A 324 -19.05 26.09 8.26
C SER A 324 -19.51 26.86 9.50
N LEU A 325 -18.60 27.18 10.41
CA LEU A 325 -18.88 27.97 11.62
C LEU A 325 -18.75 29.48 11.38
N LEU A 326 -18.26 29.90 10.21
CA LEU A 326 -18.15 31.32 9.84
C LEU A 326 -19.44 31.84 9.21
N PRO A 327 -19.71 33.16 9.30
CA PRO A 327 -20.81 33.77 8.57
C PRO A 327 -20.70 33.55 7.05
N PRO A 328 -21.83 33.45 6.32
CA PRO A 328 -21.82 33.36 4.87
C PRO A 328 -21.15 34.59 4.23
N ILE A 329 -20.37 34.37 3.17
CA ILE A 329 -19.73 35.45 2.42
C ILE A 329 -20.73 35.99 1.39
N SER A 330 -21.22 37.22 1.57
CA SER A 330 -22.27 37.80 0.73
C SER A 330 -21.77 38.53 -0.52
N ASN A 331 -20.51 39.00 -0.52
CA ASN A 331 -19.99 39.96 -1.51
C ASN A 331 -18.79 39.41 -2.30
N MET A 332 -18.91 38.21 -2.87
CA MET A 332 -17.88 37.62 -3.73
C MET A 332 -18.26 37.76 -5.21
N PRO A 333 -17.30 38.02 -6.11
CA PRO A 333 -17.51 37.86 -7.54
C PRO A 333 -18.04 36.44 -7.84
N PRO A 334 -18.94 36.26 -8.83
CA PRO A 334 -19.46 34.93 -9.19
C PRO A 334 -18.35 33.91 -9.50
N THR A 335 -17.23 34.36 -10.06
CA THR A 335 -16.05 33.52 -10.35
C THR A 335 -15.32 33.00 -9.11
N MET A 336 -15.59 33.57 -7.94
CA MET A 336 -15.00 33.16 -6.66
C MET A 336 -15.94 32.32 -5.81
N ASN A 337 -17.21 32.16 -6.22
CA ASN A 337 -18.18 31.35 -5.49
C ASN A 337 -18.32 29.98 -6.16
N ALA A 338 -17.86 28.93 -5.47
CA ALA A 338 -17.91 27.55 -5.98
C ALA A 338 -19.35 27.01 -6.16
N MET A 339 -20.36 27.73 -5.64
CA MET A 339 -21.76 27.47 -5.93
C MET A 339 -22.24 28.40 -7.05
N PHE A 340 -21.96 28.03 -8.30
CA PHE A 340 -22.98 28.22 -9.33
C PHE A 340 -24.08 27.21 -9.03
N SER A 341 -24.90 27.51 -8.02
CA SER A 341 -26.22 26.93 -7.94
C SER A 341 -26.94 27.38 -9.21
N HIS A 342 -27.23 26.45 -10.12
CA HIS A 342 -28.45 26.59 -10.90
C HIS A 342 -29.59 26.57 -9.88
N SER A 343 -29.93 27.76 -9.38
CA SER A 343 -31.20 28.01 -8.75
C SER A 343 -32.26 27.51 -9.73
N THR A 344 -33.08 26.61 -9.23
CA THR A 344 -34.36 26.18 -9.77
C THR A 344 -35.26 27.40 -9.99
N GLU A 345 -35.03 28.13 -11.08
CA GLU A 345 -35.94 29.14 -11.62
C GLU A 345 -35.99 28.97 -13.14
N GLU A 346 -36.50 27.83 -13.59
CA GLU A 346 -37.06 27.70 -14.94
C GLU A 346 -38.52 27.25 -14.84
N VAL A 347 -39.38 28.22 -15.17
CA VAL A 347 -40.74 28.09 -15.73
C VAL A 347 -41.87 27.67 -14.78
N LYS A 348 -42.24 28.59 -13.88
CA LYS A 348 -43.66 28.89 -13.63
C LYS A 348 -44.09 30.01 -14.58
N ALA A 349 -44.39 29.66 -15.82
CA ALA A 349 -45.13 30.54 -16.74
C ALA A 349 -45.76 29.67 -17.83
N GLU A 350 -47.00 29.24 -17.58
CA GLU A 350 -48.09 29.05 -18.56
C GLU A 350 -49.23 28.29 -17.89
N THR A 351 -50.06 29.01 -17.15
CA THR A 351 -51.46 28.64 -16.86
C THR A 351 -52.18 29.87 -16.33
N SER A 352 -52.44 30.82 -17.23
CA SER A 352 -53.46 31.87 -17.06
C SER A 352 -53.51 32.77 -18.28
N THR A 353 -54.30 32.37 -19.29
CA THR A 353 -55.48 33.11 -19.80
C THR A 353 -56.13 32.30 -20.91
#